data_AF-A0A4R6JWV3-F1
#
_entry.id   AF-A0A4R6JWV3-F1
#
_cell.length_a   1.000
_cell.length_b   1.000
_cell.length_c   1.000
_cell.angle_alpha   90.00
_cell.angle_beta   90.00
_cell.angle_gamma   90.00
#
_symmetry.space_group_name_H-M   'P 1'
#
loop_
_entity.id
_entity.type
_entity.pdbx_description
1 polymer ?
#
loop_
_entity_poly.entity_id
_entity_poly.type
_entity_poly.pdbx_seq_one_letter_code
_entity_poly.pdbx_strand_id
1 'polypeptide(L)'
;MPARPRPHSPGGGDGGDPPPPRRHTTGGPDGGDAPSIAAAQAQVTGKAQDGHLGARARANVGGSGAVGGPAATTPLRPPNALRHNLNSVKLNSRSKDKNTIVLPGTDVAGDLADISAGRGTWDSVTNQYRVNGRTYGVEPGGTTFPIEGPGFVRLERSPYKVLKNLIGNDGDIAATREALRRDPSVSEADWTIALEVFQHHKNYRGGA
;
A
#
# COMPACT_ATOMS: atom_id res chain seq x y z
N MET A 1 56.29 31.56 45.80
CA MET A 1 57.26 32.04 44.79
C MET A 1 58.56 31.32 45.10
N PRO A 2 59.04 30.31 44.33
CA PRO A 2 59.62 30.48 42.98
C PRO A 2 59.35 29.28 42.02
N ALA A 3 60.11 29.23 40.91
CA ALA A 3 59.77 28.71 39.57
C ALA A 3 60.18 27.25 39.22
N ARG A 4 59.77 26.84 38.00
CA ARG A 4 59.87 25.54 37.28
C ARG A 4 61.30 24.98 37.11
N PRO A 5 61.44 23.69 36.70
CA PRO A 5 61.65 23.38 35.27
C PRO A 5 60.91 22.13 34.72
N ARG A 6 60.67 22.11 33.40
CA ARG A 6 60.41 20.90 32.56
C ARG A 6 61.74 20.45 31.93
N PRO A 7 61.88 19.18 31.47
CA PRO A 7 61.81 18.94 30.01
C PRO A 7 61.27 17.55 29.56
N HIS A 8 60.74 17.53 28.30
CA HIS A 8 60.79 16.54 27.18
C HIS A 8 60.80 15.01 27.46
N SER A 9 60.26 14.08 26.67
CA SER A 9 59.52 13.88 25.38
C SER A 9 59.44 12.31 25.21
N PRO A 10 59.03 11.66 24.10
CA PRO A 10 58.11 11.96 22.99
C PRO A 10 57.05 10.83 22.76
N GLY A 11 56.15 11.02 21.78
CA GLY A 11 55.69 9.90 20.94
C GLY A 11 54.18 9.76 20.75
N GLY A 12 53.73 9.89 19.50
CA GLY A 12 52.53 9.20 19.04
C GLY A 12 51.65 9.94 18.04
N GLY A 13 51.99 9.83 16.74
CA GLY A 13 51.01 9.63 15.66
C GLY A 13 50.27 10.85 15.11
N ASP A 14 50.86 11.49 14.10
CA ASP A 14 50.17 12.40 13.18
C ASP A 14 50.06 11.72 11.80
N GLY A 15 48.93 11.91 11.10
CA GLY A 15 48.80 11.57 9.67
C GLY A 15 47.58 10.74 9.28
N GLY A 16 46.37 11.25 9.49
CA GLY A 16 45.15 10.73 8.85
C GLY A 16 44.80 11.54 7.61
N ASP A 17 44.85 10.92 6.43
CA ASP A 17 44.46 11.48 5.14
C ASP A 17 42.98 11.96 5.13
N PRO A 18 42.67 13.10 4.49
CA PRO A 18 41.29 13.51 4.26
C PRO A 18 40.65 12.70 3.12
N PRO A 19 39.36 12.31 3.23
CA PRO A 19 38.66 11.62 2.16
C PRO A 19 38.39 12.57 0.97
N PRO A 20 38.36 12.05 -0.27
CA PRO A 20 38.20 12.85 -1.48
C PRO A 20 36.79 13.43 -1.64
N PRO A 21 36.63 14.55 -2.39
CA PRO A 21 35.35 15.18 -2.63
C PRO A 21 34.42 14.30 -3.48
N ARG A 22 33.16 14.19 -3.06
CA ARG A 22 32.10 13.54 -3.83
C ARG A 22 31.80 14.35 -5.09
N ARG A 23 32.05 13.73 -6.24
CA ARG A 23 31.69 14.23 -7.58
C ARG A 23 30.18 14.48 -7.69
N HIS A 24 29.83 15.65 -8.19
CA HIS A 24 28.56 15.92 -8.84
C HIS A 24 28.48 15.11 -10.14
N THR A 25 27.43 14.31 -10.28
CA THR A 25 26.97 13.82 -11.58
C THR A 25 25.62 14.45 -11.87
N THR A 26 25.65 15.31 -12.87
CA THR A 26 24.54 15.79 -13.67
C THR A 26 23.84 14.64 -14.42
N GLY A 27 22.53 14.80 -14.64
CA GLY A 27 21.82 14.15 -15.74
C GLY A 27 20.82 13.07 -15.34
N GLY A 28 19.52 13.38 -15.47
CA GLY A 28 18.43 12.42 -15.40
C GLY A 28 17.12 13.11 -15.79
N PRO A 29 16.56 12.83 -16.97
CA PRO A 29 15.53 13.64 -17.61
C PRO A 29 14.09 13.19 -17.26
N ASP A 30 13.16 14.05 -17.67
CA ASP A 30 11.77 13.80 -18.04
C ASP A 30 10.75 13.48 -16.95
N GLY A 31 9.79 14.40 -16.85
CA GLY A 31 8.53 14.22 -16.18
C GLY A 31 7.79 13.03 -16.77
N GLY A 32 7.62 12.00 -15.95
CA GLY A 32 6.62 10.97 -16.17
C GLY A 32 5.31 11.44 -15.55
N ASP A 33 4.33 11.73 -16.39
CA ASP A 33 2.93 11.90 -16.04
C ASP A 33 2.51 10.83 -15.02
N ALA A 34 2.17 11.28 -13.81
CA ALA A 34 1.46 10.43 -12.87
C ALA A 34 0.10 10.09 -13.52
N PRO A 35 -0.26 8.81 -13.71
CA PRO A 35 -1.57 8.48 -14.23
C PRO A 35 -2.62 8.96 -13.23
N SER A 36 -3.48 9.87 -13.69
CA SER A 36 -4.68 10.26 -12.96
C SER A 36 -5.52 9.01 -12.66
N ILE A 37 -6.13 8.94 -11.47
CA ILE A 37 -6.94 7.79 -11.05
C ILE A 37 -8.12 7.53 -12.02
N ALA A 38 -8.56 8.57 -12.75
CA ALA A 38 -9.51 8.46 -13.85
C ALA A 38 -9.03 7.56 -15.01
N ALA A 39 -7.73 7.52 -15.32
CA ALA A 39 -7.19 6.69 -16.40
C ALA A 39 -7.14 5.19 -16.05
N ALA A 40 -7.09 4.85 -14.75
CA ALA A 40 -7.17 3.47 -14.29
C ALA A 40 -8.59 2.89 -14.41
N GLN A 41 -9.62 3.74 -14.53
CA GLN A 41 -11.03 3.33 -14.63
C GLN A 41 -11.52 3.12 -16.08
N ALA A 42 -10.75 3.51 -17.10
CA ALA A 42 -11.19 3.48 -18.51
C ALA A 42 -10.72 2.28 -19.35
N GLN A 43 -9.83 1.42 -18.86
CA GLN A 43 -9.20 0.36 -19.68
C GLN A 43 -9.92 -1.01 -19.69
N VAL A 44 -11.15 -1.13 -19.17
CA VAL A 44 -11.84 -2.44 -19.08
C VAL A 44 -13.05 -2.59 -20.03
N THR A 45 -13.31 -1.62 -20.92
CA THR A 45 -14.36 -1.76 -21.93
C THR A 45 -13.79 -1.68 -23.34
N GLY A 46 -13.46 -2.84 -23.89
CA GLY A 46 -13.26 -3.00 -25.33
C GLY A 46 -12.03 -3.81 -25.69
N LYS A 47 -12.21 -5.13 -25.81
CA LYS A 47 -11.66 -6.00 -26.88
C LYS A 47 -11.96 -7.46 -26.56
N ALA A 48 -13.13 -7.90 -27.00
CA ALA A 48 -13.39 -9.30 -27.28
C ALA A 48 -13.67 -9.39 -28.78
N GLN A 49 -12.70 -9.89 -29.55
CA GLN A 49 -12.94 -10.68 -30.75
C GLN A 49 -11.63 -11.26 -31.31
N ASP A 50 -11.69 -12.58 -31.50
CA ASP A 50 -11.02 -13.40 -32.51
C ASP A 50 -9.57 -13.89 -32.31
N GLY A 51 -9.47 -15.15 -31.88
CA GLY A 51 -8.94 -16.21 -32.76
C GLY A 51 -7.51 -16.74 -32.56
N HIS A 52 -7.43 -18.01 -32.09
CA HIS A 52 -6.50 -19.10 -32.50
C HIS A 52 -4.98 -18.92 -32.27
N LEU A 53 -4.15 -19.89 -31.85
CA LEU A 53 -4.17 -21.33 -31.55
C LEU A 53 -2.84 -21.59 -30.80
N GLY A 54 -2.81 -22.43 -29.76
CA GLY A 54 -1.53 -22.97 -29.29
C GLY A 54 -1.46 -23.41 -27.83
N ALA A 55 -1.48 -24.73 -27.64
CA ALA A 55 -0.79 -25.46 -26.58
C ALA A 55 -1.17 -25.19 -25.10
N ARG A 56 -1.95 -26.15 -24.56
CA ARG A 56 -1.84 -26.70 -23.20
C ARG A 56 -1.84 -25.70 -22.03
N ALA A 57 -3.02 -25.18 -21.73
CA ALA A 57 -3.41 -24.94 -20.35
C ALA A 57 -4.79 -25.61 -20.14
N ARG A 58 -4.82 -26.67 -19.33
CA ARG A 58 -6.09 -27.21 -18.83
C ARG A 58 -6.71 -26.14 -17.93
N ALA A 59 -7.54 -25.28 -18.51
CA ALA A 59 -8.47 -24.46 -17.75
C ALA A 59 -9.39 -25.43 -17.01
N ASN A 60 -9.22 -25.51 -15.70
CA ASN A 60 -10.19 -26.16 -14.83
C ASN A 60 -11.42 -25.24 -14.78
N VAL A 61 -12.31 -25.40 -15.76
CA VAL A 61 -13.64 -24.80 -15.75
C VAL A 61 -14.45 -25.59 -14.73
N GLY A 62 -14.40 -25.15 -13.48
CA GLY A 62 -15.13 -25.73 -12.36
C GLY A 62 -16.61 -25.45 -12.48
N GLY A 63 -17.36 -26.38 -13.09
CA GLY A 63 -18.73 -26.62 -12.67
C GLY A 63 -18.72 -27.08 -11.22
N SER A 64 -19.63 -26.54 -10.40
CA SER A 64 -19.98 -26.95 -9.02
C SER A 64 -18.94 -27.87 -8.35
N GLY A 65 -17.75 -27.37 -8.07
CA GLY A 65 -16.55 -28.20 -7.94
C GLY A 65 -15.64 -27.70 -6.83
N ALA A 66 -15.03 -28.65 -6.12
CA ALA A 66 -14.21 -28.49 -4.93
C ALA A 66 -13.50 -27.12 -4.79
N VAL A 67 -13.66 -26.50 -3.61
CA VAL A 67 -12.97 -25.27 -3.23
C VAL A 67 -11.46 -25.48 -3.41
N GLY A 68 -10.81 -24.68 -4.25
CA GLY A 68 -9.36 -24.73 -4.42
C GLY A 68 -8.63 -24.01 -3.30
N GLY A 69 -7.39 -24.41 -2.98
CA GLY A 69 -6.50 -23.68 -2.07
C GLY A 69 -6.84 -23.81 -0.57
N PRO A 70 -6.32 -22.91 0.29
CA PRO A 70 -6.50 -22.95 1.74
C PRO A 70 -7.96 -23.02 2.20
N ALA A 71 -8.89 -22.42 1.46
CA ALA A 71 -10.31 -22.44 1.75
C ALA A 71 -10.94 -23.85 1.67
N ALA A 72 -10.27 -24.82 1.05
CA ALA A 72 -10.70 -26.21 0.99
C ALA A 72 -10.71 -26.90 2.37
N THR A 73 -9.77 -26.51 3.24
CA THR A 73 -9.53 -27.17 4.52
C THR A 73 -9.58 -26.21 5.70
N THR A 74 -9.41 -24.91 5.45
CA THR A 74 -9.32 -23.88 6.48
C THR A 74 -10.38 -22.80 6.24
N PRO A 75 -11.26 -22.54 7.21
CA PRO A 75 -12.20 -21.43 7.12
C PRO A 75 -11.45 -20.10 6.93
N LEU A 76 -11.79 -19.36 5.89
CA LEU A 76 -11.18 -18.06 5.64
C LEU A 76 -11.68 -17.04 6.66
N ARG A 77 -10.75 -16.26 7.19
CA ARG A 77 -11.05 -15.16 8.10
C ARG A 77 -10.94 -13.83 7.35
N PRO A 78 -11.80 -12.86 7.67
CA PRO A 78 -11.76 -11.56 7.01
C PRO A 78 -10.46 -10.82 7.29
N PRO A 79 -10.10 -9.85 6.42
CA PRO A 79 -9.00 -8.96 6.68
C PRO A 79 -9.13 -8.27 8.01
N ASN A 80 -8.00 -8.01 8.66
CA ASN A 80 -7.99 -7.29 9.92
C ASN A 80 -8.62 -5.90 9.73
N ALA A 81 -9.85 -5.73 10.23
CA ALA A 81 -10.63 -4.52 10.05
C ALA A 81 -9.92 -3.28 10.60
N LEU A 82 -9.12 -3.42 11.68
CA LEU A 82 -8.38 -2.31 12.27
C LEU A 82 -7.24 -1.78 11.37
N ARG A 83 -6.80 -2.59 10.39
CA ARG A 83 -5.69 -2.24 9.50
C ARG A 83 -6.14 -1.84 8.11
N HIS A 84 -7.19 -2.47 7.62
CA HIS A 84 -7.62 -2.35 6.24
C HIS A 84 -8.90 -1.53 6.07
N ASN A 85 -9.83 -1.55 7.02
CA ASN A 85 -11.07 -0.78 6.86
C ASN A 85 -10.80 0.72 7.03
N LEU A 86 -11.19 1.53 6.05
CA LEU A 86 -11.02 2.98 6.07
C LEU A 86 -11.58 3.61 7.36
N ASN A 87 -12.78 3.18 7.79
CA ASN A 87 -13.48 3.73 8.96
C ASN A 87 -12.87 3.31 10.30
N SER A 88 -11.85 2.44 10.27
CA SER A 88 -11.10 1.96 11.44
C SER A 88 -9.68 2.52 11.52
N VAL A 89 -9.23 3.25 10.48
CA VAL A 89 -7.94 3.93 10.51
C VAL A 89 -7.96 5.02 11.59
N LYS A 90 -6.87 5.13 12.36
CA LYS A 90 -6.70 6.11 13.43
C LYS A 90 -5.34 6.79 13.27
N LEU A 91 -5.15 7.93 13.95
CA LEU A 91 -3.88 8.66 13.94
C LEU A 91 -2.67 7.78 14.32
N ASN A 92 -2.85 6.86 15.28
CA ASN A 92 -1.82 5.93 15.74
C ASN A 92 -1.68 4.66 14.88
N SER A 93 -2.41 4.55 13.76
CA SER A 93 -2.26 3.44 12.83
C SER A 93 -0.84 3.41 12.24
N ARG A 94 -0.29 2.19 12.13
CA ARG A 94 1.06 1.97 11.61
C ARG A 94 1.10 2.17 10.10
N SER A 95 1.94 3.10 9.64
CA SER A 95 2.22 3.32 8.22
C SER A 95 3.26 2.29 7.74
N LYS A 96 2.83 1.25 7.02
CA LYS A 96 3.75 0.33 6.33
C LYS A 96 4.08 0.84 4.93
N ASP A 97 5.02 0.18 4.25
CA ASP A 97 5.39 0.54 2.87
C ASP A 97 4.21 0.35 1.93
N LYS A 98 3.52 -0.80 2.01
CA LYS A 98 2.33 -1.10 1.22
C LYS A 98 1.14 -1.32 2.15
N ASN A 99 0.11 -0.48 2.04
CA ASN A 99 -1.15 -0.64 2.77
C ASN A 99 -2.28 -0.73 1.76
N THR A 100 -3.22 -1.64 1.96
CA THR A 100 -4.46 -1.69 1.16
C THR A 100 -5.63 -1.34 2.04
N ILE A 101 -6.33 -0.27 1.67
CA ILE A 101 -7.55 0.22 2.32
C ILE A 101 -8.76 -0.39 1.63
N VAL A 102 -9.69 -0.90 2.44
CA VAL A 102 -11.03 -1.30 2.02
C VAL A 102 -11.96 -0.11 2.24
N LEU A 103 -12.52 0.38 1.14
CA LEU A 103 -13.48 1.48 1.14
C LEU A 103 -14.82 1.01 1.73
N PRO A 104 -15.59 1.89 2.39
CA PRO A 104 -16.91 1.58 2.89
C PRO A 104 -17.84 1.09 1.78
N GLY A 105 -18.74 0.16 2.10
CA GLY A 105 -19.65 -0.46 1.13
C GLY A 105 -19.06 -1.64 0.35
N THR A 106 -17.76 -1.92 0.48
CA THR A 106 -17.15 -3.11 -0.15
C THR A 106 -17.59 -4.39 0.56
N ASP A 107 -18.29 -5.28 -0.15
CA ASP A 107 -18.79 -6.54 0.40
C ASP A 107 -17.70 -7.63 0.48
N VAL A 108 -16.81 -7.50 1.47
CA VAL A 108 -15.76 -8.50 1.74
C VAL A 108 -16.35 -9.79 2.30
N ALA A 109 -17.46 -9.72 3.04
CA ALA A 109 -18.08 -10.90 3.63
C ALA A 109 -18.68 -11.81 2.55
N GLY A 110 -19.39 -11.22 1.57
CA GLY A 110 -19.91 -11.91 0.40
C GLY A 110 -18.80 -12.56 -0.43
N ASP A 111 -17.70 -11.85 -0.68
CA ASP A 111 -16.54 -12.41 -1.40
C ASP A 111 -15.95 -13.65 -0.70
N LEU A 112 -15.82 -13.64 0.63
CA LEU A 112 -15.31 -14.79 1.37
C LEU A 112 -16.30 -15.95 1.34
N ALA A 113 -17.60 -15.68 1.43
CA ALA A 113 -18.64 -16.69 1.28
C ALA A 113 -18.62 -17.31 -0.13
N ASP A 114 -18.40 -16.50 -1.16
CA ASP A 114 -18.22 -16.95 -2.54
C ASP A 114 -16.99 -17.85 -2.69
N ILE A 115 -15.85 -17.46 -2.11
CA ILE A 115 -14.64 -18.28 -2.11
C ILE A 115 -14.90 -19.62 -1.39
N SER A 116 -15.49 -19.60 -0.20
CA SER A 116 -15.83 -20.80 0.56
C SER A 116 -16.86 -21.69 -0.15
N ALA A 117 -17.68 -21.14 -1.03
CA ALA A 117 -18.61 -21.88 -1.87
C ALA A 117 -18.00 -22.35 -3.20
N GLY A 118 -16.70 -22.15 -3.41
CA GLY A 118 -15.99 -22.57 -4.63
C GLY A 118 -16.23 -21.68 -5.85
N ARG A 119 -16.78 -20.47 -5.65
CA ARG A 119 -17.00 -19.48 -6.72
C ARG A 119 -15.79 -18.58 -6.97
N GLY A 120 -14.76 -18.66 -6.14
CA GLY A 120 -13.49 -17.96 -6.32
C GLY A 120 -12.46 -18.78 -7.10
N THR A 121 -11.59 -18.10 -7.83
CA THR A 121 -10.45 -18.73 -8.52
C THR A 121 -9.22 -18.70 -7.61
N TRP A 122 -8.62 -19.86 -7.37
CA TRP A 122 -7.37 -19.99 -6.61
C TRP A 122 -6.15 -19.93 -7.53
N ASP A 123 -5.17 -19.10 -7.16
CA ASP A 123 -3.82 -19.09 -7.73
C ASP A 123 -2.83 -19.65 -6.71
N SER A 124 -2.37 -20.88 -6.96
CA SER A 124 -1.41 -21.58 -6.09
C SER A 124 0.01 -21.03 -6.15
N VAL A 125 0.37 -20.29 -7.20
CA VAL A 125 1.71 -19.72 -7.36
C VAL A 125 1.86 -18.51 -6.45
N THR A 126 0.85 -17.66 -6.42
CA THR A 126 0.85 -16.41 -5.64
C THR A 126 0.17 -16.52 -4.28
N ASN A 127 -0.49 -17.66 -4.01
CA ASN A 127 -1.30 -17.92 -2.82
C ASN A 127 -2.47 -16.92 -2.66
N GLN A 128 -3.20 -16.69 -3.77
CA GLN A 128 -4.24 -15.67 -3.87
C GLN A 128 -5.58 -16.20 -4.39
N TYR A 129 -6.67 -15.62 -3.88
CA TYR A 129 -8.01 -15.79 -4.43
C TYR A 129 -8.40 -14.59 -5.30
N ARG A 130 -9.07 -14.88 -6.41
CA ARG A 130 -9.77 -13.89 -7.24
C ARG A 130 -11.27 -14.16 -7.21
N VAL A 131 -12.07 -13.15 -6.84
CA VAL A 131 -13.53 -13.25 -6.75
C VAL A 131 -14.15 -11.86 -6.96
N ASN A 132 -15.24 -11.75 -7.71
CA ASN A 132 -15.95 -10.47 -7.96
C ASN A 132 -15.04 -9.30 -8.40
N GLY A 133 -13.98 -9.59 -9.19
CA GLY A 133 -12.99 -8.61 -9.64
C GLY A 133 -11.99 -8.14 -8.57
N ARG A 134 -12.01 -8.76 -7.38
CA ARG A 134 -11.10 -8.47 -6.25
C ARG A 134 -10.12 -9.62 -6.04
N THR A 135 -8.92 -9.25 -5.60
CA THR A 135 -7.82 -10.18 -5.30
C THR A 135 -7.48 -10.12 -3.81
N TYR A 136 -7.39 -11.29 -3.19
CA TYR A 136 -7.04 -11.48 -1.79
C TYR A 136 -5.84 -12.39 -1.66
N GLY A 137 -4.88 -12.01 -0.82
CA GLY A 137 -3.86 -12.93 -0.33
C GLY A 137 -4.36 -13.69 0.89
N VAL A 138 -3.78 -14.86 1.15
CA VAL A 138 -4.12 -15.69 2.30
C VAL A 138 -2.87 -15.94 3.12
N GLU A 139 -2.93 -15.60 4.41
CA GLU A 139 -1.90 -15.97 5.37
C GLU A 139 -1.98 -17.47 5.69
N PRO A 140 -0.90 -18.12 6.16
CA PRO A 140 -0.91 -19.56 6.49
C PRO A 140 -2.04 -20.00 7.44
N GLY A 141 -2.54 -19.09 8.29
CA GLY A 141 -3.67 -19.34 9.19
C GLY A 141 -5.06 -19.07 8.60
N GLY A 142 -5.21 -18.86 7.30
CA GLY A 142 -6.50 -18.57 6.65
C GLY A 142 -7.00 -17.14 6.80
N THR A 143 -6.25 -16.24 7.45
CA THR A 143 -6.58 -14.80 7.45
C THR A 143 -6.30 -14.22 6.08
N THR A 144 -7.31 -13.62 5.47
CA THR A 144 -7.16 -12.96 4.19
C THR A 144 -6.64 -11.53 4.34
N PHE A 145 -6.01 -10.99 3.30
CA PHE A 145 -5.70 -9.57 3.19
C PHE A 145 -6.00 -9.06 1.79
N PRO A 146 -6.55 -7.84 1.65
CA PRO A 146 -6.89 -7.29 0.34
C PRO A 146 -5.62 -6.91 -0.41
N ILE A 147 -5.58 -7.19 -1.71
CA ILE A 147 -4.47 -6.84 -2.59
C ILE A 147 -4.90 -5.73 -3.55
N GLU A 148 -5.93 -6.00 -4.35
CA GLU A 148 -6.39 -5.10 -5.42
C GLU A 148 -7.83 -5.43 -5.84
N GLY A 149 -8.48 -4.49 -6.53
CA GLY A 149 -9.82 -4.64 -7.10
C GLY A 149 -10.80 -3.55 -6.65
N PRO A 150 -12.05 -3.56 -7.16
CA PRO A 150 -13.05 -2.57 -6.82
C PRO A 150 -13.26 -2.47 -5.31
N GLY A 151 -13.28 -1.24 -4.78
CA GLY A 151 -13.40 -0.98 -3.35
C GLY A 151 -12.09 -1.13 -2.56
N PHE A 152 -10.97 -1.52 -3.19
CA PHE A 152 -9.65 -1.55 -2.57
C PHE A 152 -8.75 -0.46 -3.12
N VAL A 153 -8.12 0.30 -2.23
CA VAL A 153 -7.15 1.33 -2.60
C VAL A 153 -5.80 1.01 -1.99
N ARG A 154 -4.79 0.84 -2.84
CA ARG A 154 -3.41 0.64 -2.38
C ARG A 154 -2.76 2.00 -2.13
N LEU A 155 -2.27 2.18 -0.91
CA LEU A 155 -1.57 3.36 -0.45
C LEU A 155 -0.15 3.01 -0.02
N GLU A 156 0.80 3.73 -0.60
CA GLU A 156 2.19 3.71 -0.14
C GLU A 156 2.30 4.43 1.23
N ARG A 157 3.48 4.37 1.85
CA ARG A 157 3.70 4.89 3.21
C ARG A 157 3.31 6.37 3.39
N SER A 158 3.67 7.23 2.43
CA SER A 158 3.47 8.68 2.53
C SER A 158 2.00 9.10 2.38
N PRO A 159 1.23 8.66 1.36
CA PRO A 159 -0.21 8.92 1.29
C PRO A 159 -0.96 8.40 2.52
N TYR A 160 -0.57 7.22 3.03
CA TYR A 160 -1.18 6.67 4.23
C TYR A 160 -0.92 7.52 5.49
N LYS A 161 0.28 8.13 5.61
CA LYS A 161 0.56 9.09 6.69
C LYS A 161 -0.33 10.32 6.59
N VAL A 162 -0.56 10.86 5.40
CA VAL A 162 -1.48 11.99 5.21
C VAL A 162 -2.89 11.60 5.60
N LEU A 163 -3.39 10.47 5.09
CA LEU A 163 -4.74 9.97 5.38
C LEU A 163 -5.02 9.84 6.88
N LYS A 164 -4.12 9.22 7.65
CA LYS A 164 -4.35 9.04 9.10
C LYS A 164 -4.31 10.36 9.88
N ASN A 165 -3.57 11.36 9.41
CA ASN A 165 -3.58 12.70 10.01
C ASN A 165 -4.86 13.45 9.65
N LEU A 166 -5.35 13.35 8.41
CA LEU A 166 -6.65 13.90 8.02
C LEU A 166 -7.76 13.31 8.90
N ILE A 167 -7.78 11.99 9.08
CA ILE A 167 -8.75 11.33 9.98
C ILE A 167 -8.57 11.78 11.43
N GLY A 168 -7.33 11.91 11.90
CA GLY A 168 -7.03 12.34 13.28
C GLY A 168 -7.39 13.78 13.59
N ASN A 169 -7.39 14.66 12.58
CA ASN A 169 -7.75 16.07 12.67
C ASN A 169 -9.16 16.35 12.11
N ASP A 170 -10.03 15.34 12.05
CA ASP A 170 -11.43 15.45 11.58
C ASP A 170 -11.60 16.11 10.20
N GLY A 171 -10.63 15.91 9.31
CA GLY A 171 -10.61 16.45 7.96
C GLY A 171 -10.06 17.87 7.83
N ASP A 172 -9.54 18.47 8.91
CA ASP A 172 -8.89 19.78 8.85
C ASP A 172 -7.58 19.70 8.05
N ILE A 173 -7.63 20.18 6.81
CA ILE A 173 -6.50 20.19 5.88
C ILE A 173 -5.40 21.13 6.40
N ALA A 174 -5.74 22.29 6.97
CA ALA A 174 -4.77 23.26 7.41
C ALA A 174 -4.00 22.76 8.63
N ALA A 175 -4.71 22.20 9.63
CA ALA A 175 -4.09 21.57 10.79
C ALA A 175 -3.22 20.38 10.39
N THR A 176 -3.69 19.55 9.45
CA THR A 176 -2.91 18.41 8.94
C THR A 176 -1.65 18.88 8.20
N ARG A 177 -1.74 19.97 7.43
CA ARG A 177 -0.58 20.54 6.72
C ARG A 177 0.47 21.06 7.70
N GLU A 178 0.06 21.75 8.76
CA GLU A 178 1.02 22.17 9.79
C GLU A 178 1.64 20.98 10.51
N ALA A 179 0.84 19.96 10.86
CA ALA A 179 1.34 18.76 11.52
C ALA A 179 2.38 17.99 10.68
N LEU A 180 2.24 18.00 9.35
CA LEU A 180 3.14 17.32 8.42
C LEU A 180 4.19 18.25 7.78
N ARG A 181 4.21 19.54 8.11
CA ARG A 181 5.06 20.56 7.46
C ARG A 181 6.54 20.23 7.49
N ARG A 182 7.00 19.51 8.52
CA ARG A 182 8.40 19.13 8.72
C ARG A 182 8.72 17.69 8.30
N ASP A 183 7.75 16.93 7.76
CA ASP A 183 8.00 15.56 7.28
C ASP A 183 8.46 15.60 5.81
N PRO A 184 9.76 15.38 5.52
CA PRO A 184 10.29 15.45 4.16
C PRO A 184 9.85 14.28 3.28
N SER A 185 9.19 13.25 3.84
CA SER A 185 8.69 12.10 3.08
C SER A 185 7.33 12.35 2.43
N VAL A 186 6.66 13.46 2.74
CA VAL A 186 5.34 13.80 2.21
C VAL A 186 5.48 14.86 1.12
N SER A 187 4.99 14.53 -0.07
CA SER A 187 4.91 15.41 -1.25
C SER A 187 3.48 15.87 -1.50
N GLU A 188 3.28 16.90 -2.33
CA GLU A 188 1.93 17.36 -2.72
C GLU A 188 1.12 16.27 -3.44
N ALA A 189 1.77 15.36 -4.19
CA ALA A 189 1.08 14.23 -4.83
C ALA A 189 0.45 13.28 -3.81
N ASP A 190 1.10 13.10 -2.64
CA ASP A 190 0.58 12.24 -1.58
C ASP A 190 -0.72 12.79 -0.98
N TRP A 191 -0.89 14.12 -0.98
CA TRP A 191 -2.11 14.77 -0.52
C TRP A 191 -3.30 14.48 -1.42
N THR A 192 -3.12 14.54 -2.74
CA THR A 192 -4.19 14.25 -3.70
C THR A 192 -4.75 12.84 -3.49
N ILE A 193 -3.85 11.85 -3.41
CA ILE A 193 -4.22 10.45 -3.20
C ILE A 193 -4.93 10.27 -1.85
N ALA A 194 -4.39 10.87 -0.78
CA ALA A 194 -4.96 10.75 0.56
C ALA A 194 -6.33 11.42 0.68
N LEU A 195 -6.52 12.59 0.05
CA LEU A 195 -7.78 13.31 0.03
C LEU A 195 -8.85 12.55 -0.73
N GLU A 196 -8.51 11.96 -1.88
CA GLU A 196 -9.43 11.12 -2.64
C GLU A 196 -9.94 9.94 -1.81
N VAL A 197 -9.05 9.23 -1.12
CA VAL A 197 -9.47 8.16 -0.19
C VAL A 197 -10.29 8.71 0.97
N PHE A 198 -9.89 9.86 1.54
CA PHE A 198 -10.58 10.46 2.67
C PHE A 198 -12.03 10.87 2.34
N GLN A 199 -12.35 11.19 1.09
CA GLN A 199 -13.73 11.48 0.66
C GLN A 199 -14.70 10.33 0.93
N HIS A 200 -14.21 9.09 0.98
CA HIS A 200 -15.01 7.92 1.32
C HIS A 200 -15.13 7.66 2.82
N HIS A 201 -14.39 8.39 3.67
CA HIS A 201 -14.41 8.18 5.11
C HIS A 201 -15.69 8.76 5.72
N LYS A 202 -16.25 8.08 6.74
CA LYS A 202 -17.50 8.49 7.41
C LYS A 202 -17.51 9.91 8.00
N ASN A 203 -16.34 10.49 8.27
CA ASN A 203 -16.21 11.87 8.80
C ASN A 203 -16.06 12.91 7.68
N TYR A 204 -16.01 12.51 6.41
CA TYR A 204 -15.97 13.46 5.31
C TYR A 204 -17.29 14.22 5.23
N ARG A 205 -17.22 15.55 5.25
CA ARG A 205 -18.40 16.44 5.30
C ARG A 205 -18.74 17.08 3.96
N GLY A 206 -18.06 16.71 2.88
CA GLY A 206 -18.13 17.46 1.61
C GLY A 206 -17.34 18.75 1.73
N GLY A 207 -16.41 19.01 0.80
CA GLY A 207 -15.92 20.37 0.63
C GLY A 207 -17.10 21.23 0.18
N ALA A 208 -17.37 22.33 0.90
CA ALA A 208 -18.25 23.38 0.43
C ALA A 208 -17.67 24.05 -0.82
#